data_AF-A0A2V9RSQ4-F1
#
_entry.id   AF-A0A2V9RSQ4-F1
#
_cell.length_a   1.000
_cell.length_b   1.000
_cell.length_c   1.000
_cell.angle_alpha   90.00
_cell.angle_beta   90.00
_cell.angle_gamma   90.00
#
_symmetry.space_group_name_H-M   'P 1'
#
loop_
_entity.id
_entity.type
_entity.pdbx_description
1 polymer ?
#
loop_
_entity_poly.entity_id
_entity_poly.type
_entity_poly.pdbx_seq_one_letter_code
_entity_poly.pdbx_strand_id
1 'polypeptide(L)' 'MAGVDLRTVQELMGHKTITMTVRYAHLAPAHQREAIERL' A
#
# COMPACT_ATOMS: atom_id res chain seq x y z
N MET A 1 5.29 -6.42 -2.76
CA MET A 1 5.44 -5.74 -1.45
C MET A 1 5.28 -6.80 -0.38
N ALA A 2 6.21 -6.89 0.57
CA ALA A 2 6.25 -7.95 1.59
C ALA A 2 5.16 -7.84 2.67
N GLY A 3 3.91 -7.52 2.29
CA GLY A 3 2.79 -7.34 3.23
C GLY A 3 2.89 -6.09 4.12
N VAL A 4 3.72 -5.12 3.75
CA VAL A 4 3.91 -3.88 4.51
C VAL A 4 2.69 -2.97 4.31
N ASP A 5 2.11 -2.49 5.40
CA ASP A 5 0.93 -1.61 5.39
C ASP A 5 1.21 -0.28 4.66
N LEU A 6 0.19 0.23 3.96
CA LEU A 6 0.30 1.47 3.18
C LEU A 6 0.69 2.68 4.03
N ARG A 7 0.32 2.71 5.32
CA ARG A 7 0.71 3.77 6.24
C ARG A 7 2.18 3.69 6.62
N THR A 8 2.70 2.49 6.85
CA THR A 8 4.13 2.28 7.08
C THR A 8 4.93 2.72 5.85
N VAL A 9 4.48 2.39 4.64
CA VAL A 9 5.12 2.87 3.40
C VAL A 9 5.05 4.40 3.31
N GLN A 10 3.91 5.00 3.67
CA GLN A 10 3.75 6.46 3.68
C GLN A 10 4.75 7.14 4.62
N GLU A 11 4.92 6.62 5.84
CA GLU A 11 5.85 7.15 6.84
C GLU A 11 7.31 7.01 6.40
N LEU A 12 7.70 5.83 5.92
CA LEU A 12 9.06 5.55 5.45
C LEU A 12 9.45 6.41 4.24
N MET A 13 8.51 6.68 3.34
CA MET A 13 8.74 7.50 2.15
C MET A 13 8.61 9.02 2.43
N GLY A 14 8.19 9.42 3.64
CA GLY A 14 7.96 10.82 3.97
C GLY A 14 6.81 11.46 3.17
N HIS A 15 5.84 10.66 2.75
CA HIS A 15 4.73 11.12 1.92
C HIS A 15 3.73 11.94 2.72
N LYS A 16 3.57 13.20 2.33
CA LYS A 16 2.65 14.14 3.00
C LYS A 16 1.19 13.71 2.91
N THR A 17 0.80 13.02 1.84
CA THR A 17 -0.57 12.54 1.65
C THR A 17 -0.60 11.09 1.21
N ILE A 18 -1.65 10.37 1.61
CA ILE A 18 -1.86 8.96 1.23
C ILE A 18 -1.95 8.78 -0.29
N THR A 19 -2.42 9.80 -1.02
CA THR A 19 -2.52 9.81 -2.48
C THR A 19 -1.15 9.60 -3.15
N MET A 20 -0.06 10.08 -2.56
CA MET A 20 1.30 9.84 -3.07
C MET A 20 1.67 8.35 -3.00
N THR A 21 1.29 7.68 -1.91
CA THR A 21 1.53 6.24 -1.72
C THR A 21 0.62 5.39 -2.63
N VAL A 22 -0.67 5.73 -2.70
CA VAL A 22 -1.66 4.99 -3.50
C VAL A 22 -1.39 5.09 -5.00
N ARG A 23 -0.66 6.12 -5.45
CA ARG A 23 -0.18 6.21 -6.83
C ARG A 23 0.52 4.94 -7.31
N TYR A 24 1.19 4.21 -6.42
CA TYR A 24 1.90 2.97 -6.75
C TYR A 24 1.20 1.70 -6.27
N ALA A 25 0.04 1.82 -5.62
CA ALA A 25 -0.69 0.66 -5.09
C ALA A 25 -1.16 -0.31 -6.19
N HIS A 26 -1.39 0.19 -7.41
CA HIS A 26 -1.77 -0.62 -8.57
C HIS A 26 -0.66 -1.59 -9.03
N LEU A 27 0.60 -1.35 -8.64
CA LEU A 27 1.73 -2.23 -8.95
C LEU A 27 1.77 -3.48 -8.05
N ALA A 28 0.90 -3.56 -7.03
CA ALA A 28 0.80 -4.69 -6.11
C ALA A 28 -0.59 -5.37 -6.16
N PRO A 29 -1.02 -5.91 -7.32
CA PRO A 29 -2.34 -6.53 -7.46
C PRO A 29 -2.54 -7.78 -6.58
N ALA A 30 -1.44 -8.47 -6.22
CA ALA A 30 -1.50 -9.60 -5.28
C ALA A 30 -1.91 -9.17 -3.86
N HIS A 31 -1.45 -8.00 -3.40
CA HIS A 31 -1.76 -7.50 -2.06
C HIS A 31 -3.23 -7.05 -1.94
N GLN A 32 -3.78 -6.48 -3.02
CA GLN A 32 -5.21 -6.14 -3.08
C GLN A 32 -6.10 -7.37 -2.97
N ARG A 33 -5.74 -8.48 -3.65
CA ARG A 33 -6.48 -9.75 -3.55
C ARG A 33 -6.41 -10.34 -2.15
N GLU A 34 -5.22 -10.39 -1.55
CA GLU A 34 -5.03 -10.90 -0.19
C GLU A 34 -5.81 -10.09 0.85
N ALA A 35 -5.96 -8.77 0.65
CA ALA A 35 -6.78 -7.91 1.51
C ALA A 35 -8.29 -8.21 1.38
N ILE A 36 -8.76 -8.57 0.18
CA ILE A 36 -10.16 -8.96 -0.06
C ILE A 36 -10.44 -10.36 0.51
N GLU A 37 -9.51 -11.30 0.37
CA GLU A 37 -9.66 -12.67 0.88
C GLU A 37 -9.63 -12.75 2.42
N ARG A 38 -9.09 -11.73 3.09
CA ARG A 38 -9.04 -11.62 4.56
C ARG A 38 -10.21 -10.86 5.17
N LEU A 39 -11.17 -10.43 4.36
CA LEU A 39 -12.38 -9.71 4.75
C LEU A 39 -13.48 -10.70 5.14
#